data_AF-A0A544QVU0-F1
#
_entry.id   AF-A0A544QVU0-F1
#
_cell.length_a   1.000
_cell.length_b   1.000
_cell.length_c   1.000
_cell.angle_alpha   90.00
_cell.angle_beta   90.00
_cell.angle_gamma   90.00
#
_symmetry.space_group_name_H-M   'P 1'
#
loop_
_entity.id
_entity.type
_entity.pdbx_description
1 polymer ?
#
loop_
_entity_poly.entity_id
_entity_poly.type
_entity_poly.pdbx_seq_one_letter_code
_entity_poly.pdbx_strand_id
1 'polypeptide(L)'
;MAATIEFIMRIIFVILIFIWAGKILIFRTDKQVVVNPVLLVISAILAILPSAGIGATFFGISVIHLRIILYSISSIIIVRALYSMRKRNAIF
;
A
#
# COMPACT_ATOMS: atom_id res chain seq x y z
N MET A 1 -14.18 -8.58 13.76
CA MET A 1 -14.10 -7.17 13.30
C MET A 1 -12.76 -6.86 12.64
N ALA A 2 -11.61 -6.99 13.33
CA ALA A 2 -10.30 -6.69 12.74
C ALA A 2 -9.98 -7.49 11.45
N ALA A 3 -10.36 -8.78 11.39
CA ALA A 3 -10.19 -9.59 10.18
C ALA A 3 -10.98 -9.07 8.97
N THR A 4 -12.20 -8.61 9.18
CA THR A 4 -13.02 -8.00 8.13
C THR A 4 -12.39 -6.70 7.62
N ILE A 5 -11.86 -5.88 8.54
CA ILE A 5 -11.17 -4.62 8.19
C ILE A 5 -9.89 -4.92 7.41
N GLU A 6 -9.07 -5.86 7.87
CA GLU A 6 -7.87 -6.30 7.18
C GLU A 6 -8.17 -6.79 5.76
N PHE A 7 -9.22 -7.59 5.60
CA PHE A 7 -9.67 -8.06 4.30
C PHE A 7 -10.10 -6.93 3.36
N ILE A 8 -10.92 -5.99 3.84
CA ILE A 8 -11.33 -4.81 3.05
C ILE A 8 -10.11 -3.98 2.65
N MET A 9 -9.20 -3.72 3.59
CA MET A 9 -7.97 -2.97 3.35
C MET A 9 -7.07 -3.65 2.32
N ARG A 10 -6.98 -4.99 2.36
CA ARG A 10 -6.25 -5.77 1.38
C ARG A 10 -6.82 -5.60 -0.03
N ILE A 11 -8.15 -5.63 -0.18
CA ILE A 11 -8.82 -5.38 -1.47
C ILE A 11 -8.51 -3.97 -1.97
N ILE A 12 -8.66 -2.96 -1.10
CA ILE A 12 -8.35 -1.57 -1.44
C ILE A 12 -6.90 -1.43 -1.91
N PHE A 13 -5.95 -2.02 -1.18
CA PHE A 13 -4.54 -2.02 -1.53
C PHE A 13 -4.28 -2.61 -2.92
N VAL A 14 -4.90 -3.76 -3.24
CA VAL A 14 -4.78 -4.40 -4.55
C VAL A 14 -5.28 -3.47 -5.66
N ILE A 15 -6.47 -2.88 -5.51
CA ILE A 15 -7.04 -1.95 -6.48
C ILE A 15 -6.10 -0.74 -6.69
N LEU A 16 -5.62 -0.14 -5.60
CA LEU A 16 -4.73 1.02 -5.64
C LEU A 16 -3.39 0.69 -6.32
N ILE A 17 -2.82 -0.50 -6.08
CA ILE A 17 -1.59 -0.93 -6.75
C ILE A 17 -1.79 -1.07 -8.26
N PHE A 18 -2.90 -1.63 -8.72
CA PHE A 18 -3.20 -1.70 -10.15
C PHE A 18 -3.33 -0.31 -10.79
N ILE A 19 -4.04 0.62 -10.11
CA ILE A 19 -4.16 2.01 -10.58
C ILE A 19 -2.78 2.69 -10.63
N TRP A 20 -1.97 2.50 -9.59
CA TRP A 20 -0.61 3.05 -9.53
C TRP A 20 0.28 2.49 -10.65
N ALA A 21 0.30 1.17 -10.82
CA ALA A 21 1.05 0.49 -11.86
C ALA A 21 0.67 1.00 -13.27
N GLY A 22 -0.62 1.12 -13.57
CA GLY A 22 -1.09 1.70 -14.83
C GLY A 22 -0.65 3.15 -15.01
N LYS A 23 -0.72 3.96 -13.96
CA LYS A 23 -0.29 5.37 -14.00
C LYS A 23 1.21 5.53 -14.24
N ILE A 24 2.04 4.73 -13.58
CA ILE A 24 3.50 4.86 -13.76
C ILE A 24 3.97 4.39 -15.13
N LEU A 25 3.23 3.44 -15.74
CA LEU A 25 3.53 2.92 -17.06
C LEU A 25 3.22 3.95 -18.16
N ILE A 26 2.16 4.74 -17.97
CA ILE A 26 1.75 5.80 -18.91
C ILE A 26 2.51 7.11 -18.68
N PHE A 27 2.72 7.50 -17.42
CA PHE A 27 3.32 8.79 -17.05
C PHE A 27 4.62 8.57 -16.31
N ARG A 28 5.77 9.00 -16.86
CA ARG A 28 7.05 8.96 -16.15
C ARG A 28 7.19 10.19 -15.25
N THR A 29 7.45 10.01 -13.96
CA THR A 29 7.59 11.13 -13.02
C THR A 29 8.70 10.90 -12.01
N ASP A 30 9.42 11.95 -11.61
CA ASP A 30 10.51 11.86 -10.61
C ASP A 30 10.02 11.33 -9.25
N LYS A 31 8.73 11.49 -8.97
CA LYS A 31 8.09 11.00 -7.74
C LYS A 31 8.04 9.48 -7.68
N GLN A 32 8.16 8.78 -8.82
CA GLN A 32 8.23 7.31 -8.87
C GLN A 32 9.49 6.77 -8.20
N VAL A 33 10.59 7.52 -8.26
CA VAL A 33 11.89 7.15 -7.67
C VAL A 33 11.77 6.96 -6.15
N VAL A 34 10.85 7.67 -5.50
CA VAL A 34 10.61 7.54 -4.05
C VAL A 34 9.46 6.59 -3.77
N VAL A 35 8.34 6.70 -4.49
CA VAL A 35 7.12 5.93 -4.19
C VAL A 35 7.33 4.44 -4.45
N ASN A 36 8.00 4.07 -5.53
CA ASN A 36 8.15 2.66 -5.90
C ASN A 36 9.02 1.87 -4.89
N PRO A 37 10.22 2.34 -4.48
CA PRO A 37 10.99 1.66 -3.44
C PRO A 37 10.23 1.53 -2.11
N VAL A 38 9.50 2.57 -1.70
CA VAL A 38 8.72 2.53 -0.45
C VAL A 38 7.61 1.48 -0.52
N LEU A 39 6.86 1.41 -1.62
CA LEU A 39 5.82 0.39 -1.81
C LEU A 39 6.41 -1.02 -1.89
N LEU A 40 7.61 -1.17 -2.47
CA LEU A 40 8.32 -2.45 -2.52
C LEU A 40 8.73 -2.91 -1.12
N VAL A 41 9.28 -2.03 -0.29
CA VAL A 41 9.64 -2.35 1.10
C VAL A 41 8.40 -2.75 1.91
N ILE A 42 7.29 -2.00 1.82
CA ILE A 42 6.07 -2.36 2.54
C ILE A 42 5.51 -3.71 2.07
N SER A 43 5.54 -3.96 0.75
CA SER A 43 5.10 -5.23 0.18
C SER A 43 5.97 -6.40 0.64
N ALA A 44 7.29 -6.21 0.74
CA ALA A 44 8.21 -7.21 1.26
C ALA A 44 7.92 -7.52 2.74
N ILE A 45 7.66 -6.50 3.57
CA ILE A 45 7.26 -6.69 4.97
C ILE A 45 5.96 -7.49 5.03
N LEU A 46 4.94 -7.11 4.26
CA LEU A 46 3.65 -7.83 4.21
C LEU A 46 3.80 -9.30 3.80
N ALA A 47 4.76 -9.61 2.93
CA ALA A 47 5.02 -10.97 2.43
C ALA A 47 5.69 -11.86 3.47
N ILE A 48 6.57 -11.32 4.32
CA ILE A 48 7.25 -12.08 5.38
C ILE A 48 6.41 -12.24 6.66
N LEU A 49 5.30 -11.49 6.79
CA LEU A 49 4.42 -11.64 7.94
C LEU A 49 3.80 -13.04 7.95
N PRO A 50 3.82 -13.74 9.10
CA PRO A 50 3.23 -15.06 9.20
C PRO A 50 1.73 -15.02 8.90
N SER A 51 1.16 -16.18 8.56
CA SER A 51 -0.28 -16.31 8.38
C SER A 51 -1.00 -15.87 9.65
N ALA A 52 -2.09 -15.13 9.50
CA ALA A 52 -2.87 -14.60 10.62
C ALA A 52 -3.71 -15.72 11.27
N GLY A 53 -3.04 -16.66 11.94
CA GLY A 53 -3.67 -17.59 12.88
C GLY A 53 -4.05 -16.89 14.18
N ILE A 54 -4.93 -17.52 14.97
CA ILE A 54 -5.29 -17.02 16.30
C ILE A 54 -4.02 -16.94 17.15
N GLY A 55 -3.69 -15.74 17.65
CA GLY A 55 -2.49 -15.50 18.45
C GLY A 55 -1.20 -15.24 17.68
N ALA A 56 -1.24 -15.14 16.34
CA ALA A 56 -0.05 -14.81 15.55
C ALA A 56 0.47 -13.40 15.89
N THR A 57 1.70 -13.34 16.40
CA THR A 57 2.42 -12.10 16.72
C THR A 57 3.73 -12.01 15.96
N PHE A 58 4.18 -10.78 15.70
CA PHE A 58 5.45 -10.47 15.07
C PHE A 58 6.10 -9.34 15.90
N PHE A 59 7.26 -9.61 16.50
CA PHE A 59 7.88 -8.72 17.51
C PHE A 59 6.92 -8.29 18.62
N GLY A 60 6.09 -9.21 19.12
CA GLY A 60 5.10 -8.93 20.19
C GLY A 60 3.87 -8.13 19.74
N ILE A 61 3.77 -7.75 18.46
CA ILE A 61 2.61 -7.05 17.89
C ILE A 61 1.72 -8.06 17.16
N SER A 62 0.41 -7.94 17.32
CA SER A 62 -0.55 -8.77 16.59
C SER A 62 -0.41 -8.57 15.07
N VAL A 63 -0.22 -9.67 14.34
CA VAL A 63 0.03 -9.67 12.89
C VAL A 63 -1.12 -9.01 12.12
N ILE A 64 -2.36 -9.20 12.58
CA ILE A 64 -3.54 -8.62 11.92
C ILE A 64 -3.53 -7.09 12.00
N HIS A 65 -3.13 -6.53 13.15
CA HIS A 65 -3.03 -5.09 13.34
C HIS A 65 -1.88 -4.51 12.51
N LEU A 66 -0.76 -5.23 12.44
CA LEU A 66 0.38 -4.84 11.62
C LEU A 66 0.01 -4.81 10.12
N ARG A 67 -0.74 -5.81 9.63
CA ARG A 67 -1.27 -5.82 8.26
C ARG A 67 -2.17 -4.61 7.99
N ILE A 68 -3.11 -4.32 8.90
CA ILE A 68 -4.00 -3.15 8.78
C ILE A 68 -3.19 -1.85 8.68
N ILE A 69 -2.18 -1.66 9.54
CA ILE A 69 -1.31 -0.48 9.52
C ILE A 69 -0.58 -0.36 8.18
N LEU A 70 0.04 -1.45 7.72
CA LEU A 70 0.81 -1.46 6.47
C LEU A 70 -0.07 -1.20 5.24
N TYR A 71 -1.27 -1.81 5.17
CA TYR A 71 -2.22 -1.51 4.09
C TYR A 71 -2.71 -0.06 4.13
N SER A 72 -2.93 0.49 5.33
CA SER A 72 -3.36 1.89 5.49
C SER A 72 -2.29 2.86 5.02
N ILE A 73 -1.04 2.68 5.47
CA ILE A 73 0.10 3.51 5.06
C ILE A 73 0.30 3.43 3.55
N SER A 74 0.29 2.22 2.99
CA SER A 74 0.43 2.02 1.55
C SER A 74 -0.66 2.75 0.76
N SER A 75 -1.90 2.67 1.23
CA SER A 75 -3.04 3.32 0.58
C SER A 75 -2.90 4.85 0.59
N ILE A 76 -2.47 5.44 1.71
CA ILE A 76 -2.23 6.88 1.83
C ILE A 76 -1.11 7.32 0.88
N ILE A 77 -0.02 6.56 0.79
CA ILE A 77 1.10 6.84 -0.11
C ILE A 77 0.63 6.83 -1.56
N ILE A 78 -0.10 5.79 -1.99
CA ILE A 78 -0.59 5.67 -3.36
C ILE A 78 -1.56 6.82 -3.67
N VAL A 79 -2.52 7.11 -2.81
CA VAL A 79 -3.50 8.20 -3.02
C VAL A 79 -2.79 9.55 -3.12
N ARG A 80 -1.85 9.85 -2.22
CA ARG A 80 -1.06 11.09 -2.30
C ARG A 80 -0.26 11.18 -3.59
N ALA A 81 0.38 10.08 -4.00
CA ALA A 81 1.16 10.05 -5.21
C ALA A 81 0.28 10.26 -6.46
N LEU A 82 -0.88 9.60 -6.53
CA LEU A 82 -1.89 9.79 -7.59
C LEU A 82 -2.39 11.24 -7.65
N TYR A 83 -2.76 11.82 -6.50
CA TYR A 83 -3.21 13.21 -6.41
C TYR A 83 -2.14 14.19 -6.92
N SER A 84 -0.90 13.97 -6.51
CA SER A 84 0.24 14.77 -6.91
C SER A 84 0.56 14.68 -8.41
N MET A 85 0.28 13.54 -9.06
CA MET A 85 0.39 13.40 -10.51
C MET A 85 -0.76 14.10 -11.25
N ARG A 86 -1.98 14.06 -10.71
CA ARG A 86 -3.15 14.78 -11.28
C ARG A 86 -2.88 16.28 -11.38
N LYS A 87 -2.26 16.89 -10.36
CA LYS A 87 -1.93 18.33 -10.37
C LYS A 87 -1.05 18.74 -11.56
N ARG A 88 -0.14 17.87 -12.01
CA ARG A 88 0.74 18.14 -13.15
C ARG A 88 -0.01 18.13 -14.50
N ASN A 89 -1.06 17.31 -14.60
CA ASN A 89 -1.85 17.18 -15.83
C ASN A 89 -2.94 18.26 -15.99
N ALA A 90 -3.22 19.05 -14.94
CA ALA A 90 -4.24 20.10 -14.99
C ALA A 90 -3.68 21.50 -15.32
N ILE A 91 -2.36 21.62 -15.54
CA ILE A 91 -1.67 22.90 -15.83
C ILE A 91 -1.28 22.98 -17.33
N PHE A 92 -1.78 22.05 -18.15
CA PHE A 92 -1.65 22.09 -19.61
C PHE A 92 -3.03 22.02 -20.26
#